data_AF-A0A8S4D6B4-F1
#
_entry.id   AF-A0A8S4D6B4-F1
#
_cell.length_a   1.000
_cell.length_b   1.000
_cell.length_c   1.000
_cell.angle_alpha   90.00
_cell.angle_beta   90.00
_cell.angle_gamma   90.00
#
_symmetry.space_group_name_H-M   'P 1'
#
loop_
_entity.id
_entity.type
_entity.pdbx_description
1 polymer ?
#
loop_
_entity_poly.entity_id
_entity_poly.type
_entity_poly.pdbx_seq_one_letter_code
_entity_poly.pdbx_strand_id
1 'polypeptide(L)'
;MTSCNERNLVGKQEKYMLTKEIHKTTSEAEKMRHVLSSIAQELQRFHLKSILSQNNPNESQDIYGKLGVLRKSLKKKQHMINKLKSNIKTACFIAKTFVATQDIETLNSHLKSAKSEALLLSTESKFRDSQLQKLSLEVKVLEDKILCLRTFIEKGYRQLQKIRNEPLEEISVSMQLKKIIICCGQYYADFTNEHAKCVQLEQKNSYLSNKISVLENNLAAVKEELDSLRWYKTRSQKVKQLSTLQPKSNVKLTDSDDNNTMNLDLYRNDLDMTNSNHEESIKRELSVSCKTDLTTHFALVKKLMIDQNSMLNDLRNLSDELQL
;
A
#
# COMPACT_ATOMS: atom_id res chain seq x y z
N MET A 1 -42.51 166.53 28.61
CA MET A 1 -43.08 166.03 29.86
C MET A 1 -43.65 164.65 29.63
N THR A 2 -43.31 163.78 30.56
CA THR A 2 -43.50 162.33 30.68
C THR A 2 -44.96 161.89 30.86
N SER A 3 -45.19 160.59 30.65
CA SER A 3 -46.26 159.77 31.24
C SER A 3 -47.64 159.81 30.59
N CYS A 4 -47.86 158.97 29.58
CA CYS A 4 -48.99 158.01 29.52
C CYS A 4 -48.94 157.14 28.25
N ASN A 5 -47.74 156.69 27.88
CA ASN A 5 -47.54 155.48 27.09
C ASN A 5 -47.86 154.26 27.99
N GLU A 6 -48.15 153.10 27.38
CA GLU A 6 -48.16 151.73 27.94
C GLU A 6 -49.50 151.06 28.33
N ARG A 7 -50.57 151.74 28.76
CA ARG A 7 -51.77 150.99 29.23
C ARG A 7 -52.81 150.58 28.18
N ASN A 8 -52.85 151.21 27.00
CA ASN A 8 -53.90 150.91 25.99
C ASN A 8 -53.48 149.92 24.89
N LEU A 9 -52.20 149.52 24.80
CA LEU A 9 -51.77 148.42 23.91
C LEU A 9 -51.89 147.03 24.58
N VAL A 10 -51.77 146.95 25.90
CA VAL A 10 -51.90 145.69 26.67
C VAL A 10 -53.35 145.16 26.62
N GLY A 11 -54.34 146.05 26.77
CA GLY A 11 -55.76 145.66 26.69
C GLY A 11 -56.25 145.20 25.31
N LYS A 12 -55.54 145.51 24.22
CA LYS A 12 -55.84 144.97 22.88
C LYS A 12 -55.20 143.60 22.66
N GLN A 13 -54.00 143.32 23.19
CA GLN A 13 -53.38 142.00 23.06
C GLN A 13 -54.04 140.93 23.93
N GLU A 14 -54.48 141.25 25.15
CA GLU A 14 -55.19 140.28 26.00
C GLU A 14 -56.54 139.86 25.40
N LYS A 15 -57.27 140.78 24.77
CA LYS A 15 -58.57 140.49 24.13
C LYS A 15 -58.43 139.60 22.88
N TYR A 16 -57.30 139.68 22.17
CA TYR A 16 -56.98 138.80 21.03
C TYR A 16 -56.42 137.43 21.46
N MET A 17 -55.77 137.31 22.63
CA MET A 17 -55.32 136.02 23.16
C MET A 17 -56.46 135.22 23.79
N LEU A 18 -57.37 135.86 24.53
CA LEU A 18 -58.53 135.21 25.16
C LEU A 18 -59.51 134.64 24.13
N THR A 19 -59.74 135.35 23.01
CA THR A 19 -60.61 134.88 21.93
C THR A 19 -60.03 133.70 21.15
N LYS A 20 -58.69 133.61 21.06
CA LYS A 20 -57.99 132.49 20.41
C LYS A 20 -58.01 131.21 21.26
N GLU A 21 -57.89 131.32 22.58
CA GLU A 21 -58.04 130.19 23.51
C GLU A 21 -59.49 129.69 23.59
N ILE A 22 -60.48 130.58 23.57
CA ILE A 22 -61.90 130.19 23.56
C ILE A 22 -62.27 129.47 22.25
N HIS A 23 -61.72 129.89 21.10
CA HIS A 23 -61.95 129.21 19.81
C HIS A 23 -61.22 127.85 19.72
N LYS A 24 -60.05 127.70 20.36
CA LYS A 24 -59.33 126.43 20.40
C LYS A 24 -60.02 125.40 21.32
N THR A 25 -60.48 125.84 22.48
CA THR A 25 -61.19 124.96 23.45
C THR A 25 -62.58 124.55 22.94
N THR A 26 -63.31 125.42 22.25
CA THR A 26 -64.58 125.06 21.58
C THR A 26 -64.37 124.09 20.41
N SER A 27 -63.30 124.25 19.61
CA SER A 27 -62.95 123.31 18.53
C SER A 27 -62.53 121.92 19.05
N GLU A 28 -61.79 121.85 20.16
CA GLU A 28 -61.43 120.58 20.80
C GLU A 28 -62.64 119.88 21.43
N ALA A 29 -63.56 120.63 22.04
CA ALA A 29 -64.81 120.10 22.58
C ALA A 29 -65.72 119.51 21.49
N GLU A 30 -65.82 120.14 20.32
CA GLU A 30 -66.58 119.61 19.18
C GLU A 30 -65.96 118.35 18.58
N LYS A 31 -64.62 118.28 18.49
CA LYS A 31 -63.92 117.05 18.09
C LYS A 31 -64.20 115.91 19.05
N MET A 32 -64.14 116.16 20.35
CA MET A 32 -64.43 115.15 21.38
C MET A 32 -65.89 114.68 21.30
N ARG A 33 -66.84 115.60 21.07
CA ARG A 33 -68.26 115.27 20.86
C ARG A 33 -68.48 114.39 19.62
N HIS A 34 -67.74 114.63 18.55
CA HIS A 34 -67.78 113.81 17.33
C HIS A 34 -67.21 112.40 17.55
N VAL A 35 -66.10 112.28 18.28
CA VAL A 35 -65.49 111.00 18.65
C VAL A 35 -66.43 110.18 19.55
N LEU A 36 -67.01 110.81 20.57
CA LEU A 36 -67.97 110.17 21.47
C LEU A 36 -69.25 109.74 20.73
N SER A 37 -69.74 110.55 19.78
CA SER A 37 -70.88 110.16 18.93
C SER A 37 -70.54 108.98 18.01
N SER A 38 -69.30 108.91 17.50
CA SER A 38 -68.84 107.80 16.66
C SER A 38 -68.73 106.51 17.47
N ILE A 39 -68.20 106.58 18.70
CA ILE A 39 -68.15 105.44 19.63
C ILE A 39 -69.57 104.97 19.99
N ALA A 40 -70.50 105.90 20.24
CA ALA A 40 -71.89 105.56 20.53
C ALA A 40 -72.59 104.86 19.36
N GLN A 41 -72.35 105.31 18.12
CA GLN A 41 -72.87 104.65 16.92
C GLN A 41 -72.26 103.24 16.71
N GLU A 42 -70.97 103.06 16.98
CA GLU A 42 -70.31 101.76 16.82
C GLU A 42 -70.80 100.76 17.87
N LEU A 43 -71.04 101.21 19.11
CA LEU A 43 -71.67 100.40 20.17
C LEU A 43 -73.10 99.99 19.81
N GLN A 44 -73.89 100.90 19.22
CA GLN A 44 -75.22 100.55 18.70
C GLN A 44 -75.16 99.53 17.56
N ARG A 45 -74.20 99.67 16.63
CA ARG A 45 -73.97 98.67 15.56
C ARG A 45 -73.59 97.30 16.12
N PHE A 46 -72.74 97.26 17.15
CA PHE A 46 -72.33 96.00 17.78
C PHE A 46 -73.51 95.30 18.46
N HIS A 47 -74.37 96.05 19.16
CA HIS A 47 -75.59 95.50 19.76
C HIS A 47 -76.56 94.96 18.69
N LEU A 48 -76.77 95.69 17.59
CA LEU A 48 -77.60 95.23 16.48
C LEU A 48 -77.05 93.96 15.82
N LYS A 49 -75.72 93.85 15.64
CA LYS A 49 -75.08 92.66 15.05
C LYS A 49 -75.16 91.44 15.98
N SER A 50 -75.05 91.64 17.29
CA SER A 50 -75.21 90.58 18.29
C SER A 50 -76.66 90.08 18.36
N ILE A 51 -77.64 90.99 18.26
CA ILE A 51 -79.07 90.63 18.27
C ILE A 51 -79.46 89.92 16.97
N LEU A 52 -78.94 90.35 15.82
CA LEU A 52 -79.14 89.68 14.53
C LEU A 52 -78.53 88.27 14.49
N SER A 53 -77.41 88.03 15.18
CA SER A 53 -76.80 86.70 15.27
C SER A 53 -77.54 85.74 16.21
N GLN A 54 -78.31 86.24 17.18
CA GLN A 54 -79.07 85.40 18.13
C GLN A 54 -80.47 85.02 17.63
N ASN A 55 -80.98 85.67 16.56
CA ASN A 55 -82.34 85.47 16.07
C ASN A 55 -82.51 84.42 14.95
N ASN A 56 -81.49 83.60 14.67
CA ASN A 56 -81.58 82.49 13.70
C ASN A 56 -81.52 81.11 14.39
N PRO A 57 -82.66 80.58 14.88
CA PRO A 57 -82.72 79.21 15.44
C PRO A 57 -82.40 78.10 14.42
N ASN A 58 -82.39 78.40 13.11
CA ASN A 58 -82.11 77.43 12.05
C ASN A 58 -80.62 77.03 11.92
N GLU A 59 -79.66 77.93 12.21
CA GLU A 59 -78.23 77.59 12.08
C GLU A 59 -77.73 76.71 13.22
N SER A 60 -78.29 76.88 14.42
CA SER A 60 -77.94 76.06 15.58
C SER A 60 -78.43 74.60 15.41
N GLN A 61 -79.63 74.41 14.85
CA GLN A 61 -80.18 73.09 14.56
C GLN A 61 -79.32 72.29 13.55
N ASP A 62 -78.78 72.96 12.53
CA ASP A 62 -77.90 72.36 11.50
C ASP A 62 -76.52 71.96 12.08
N ILE A 63 -75.97 72.75 13.00
CA ILE A 63 -74.72 72.43 13.71
C ILE A 63 -74.89 71.17 14.59
N TYR A 64 -75.99 71.06 15.34
CA TYR A 64 -76.26 69.86 16.14
C TYR A 64 -76.53 68.62 15.28
N GLY A 65 -77.17 68.78 14.12
CA GLY A 65 -77.35 67.73 13.12
C GLY A 65 -76.00 67.21 12.59
N LYS A 66 -75.12 68.13 12.15
CA LYS A 66 -73.75 67.82 11.70
C LYS A 66 -72.92 67.16 12.80
N LEU A 67 -73.01 67.64 14.04
CA LEU A 67 -72.33 67.05 15.20
C LEU A 67 -72.84 65.63 15.51
N GLY A 68 -74.15 65.39 15.36
CA GLY A 68 -74.76 64.07 15.50
C GLY A 68 -74.24 63.07 14.46
N VAL A 69 -74.07 63.50 13.20
CA VAL A 69 -73.47 62.69 12.13
C VAL A 69 -71.99 62.40 12.42
N LEU A 70 -71.22 63.41 12.84
CA LEU A 70 -69.82 63.23 13.22
C LEU A 70 -69.66 62.27 14.41
N ARG A 71 -70.53 62.36 15.43
CA ARG A 71 -70.53 61.44 16.56
C ARG A 71 -70.85 60.01 16.15
N LYS A 72 -71.84 59.81 15.26
CA LYS A 72 -72.15 58.48 14.70
C LYS A 72 -70.97 57.93 13.89
N SER A 73 -70.32 58.77 13.07
CA SER A 73 -69.12 58.42 12.30
C SER A 73 -67.96 58.03 13.19
N LEU A 74 -67.70 58.81 14.26
CA LEU A 74 -66.65 58.52 15.23
C LEU A 74 -66.89 57.20 15.97
N LYS A 75 -68.14 56.93 16.39
CA LYS A 75 -68.52 55.63 16.99
C LYS A 75 -68.28 54.46 16.03
N LYS A 76 -68.61 54.61 14.74
CA LYS A 76 -68.30 53.60 13.71
C LYS A 76 -66.79 53.40 13.54
N LYS A 77 -66.00 54.47 13.47
CA LYS A 77 -64.53 54.40 13.41
C LYS A 77 -63.93 53.73 14.64
N GLN A 78 -64.44 54.05 15.84
CA GLN A 78 -64.02 53.39 17.08
C GLN A 78 -64.29 51.88 17.06
N HIS A 79 -65.47 51.47 16.57
CA HIS A 79 -65.79 50.05 16.42
C HIS A 79 -64.87 49.36 15.42
N MET A 80 -64.57 50.00 14.28
CA MET A 80 -63.62 49.47 13.29
C MET A 80 -62.20 49.34 13.88
N ILE A 81 -61.73 50.33 14.64
CA ILE A 81 -60.43 50.28 15.32
C ILE A 81 -60.39 49.13 16.34
N ASN A 82 -61.45 48.94 17.12
CA ASN A 82 -61.52 47.83 18.07
C ASN A 82 -61.50 46.47 17.36
N LYS A 83 -62.23 46.33 16.24
CA LYS A 83 -62.21 45.13 15.40
C LYS A 83 -60.83 44.87 14.81
N LEU A 84 -60.16 45.90 14.29
CA LEU A 84 -58.81 45.80 13.76
C LEU A 84 -57.81 45.37 14.85
N LYS A 85 -57.92 45.95 16.06
CA LYS A 85 -57.09 45.58 17.21
C LYS A 85 -57.27 44.11 17.60
N SER A 86 -58.51 43.60 17.55
CA SER A 86 -58.79 42.18 17.78
C SER A 86 -58.15 41.32 16.69
N ASN A 87 -58.32 41.68 15.42
CA ASN A 87 -57.76 40.94 14.29
C ASN A 87 -56.23 40.90 14.33
N ILE A 88 -55.57 42.01 14.68
CA ILE A 88 -54.11 42.06 14.84
C ILE A 88 -53.66 41.14 15.97
N LYS A 89 -54.36 41.13 17.10
CA LYS A 89 -54.03 40.20 18.20
C LYS A 89 -54.14 38.73 17.77
N THR A 90 -55.21 38.39 17.06
CA THR A 90 -55.40 37.03 16.52
C THR A 90 -54.32 36.68 15.49
N ALA A 91 -54.01 37.58 14.56
CA ALA A 91 -52.96 37.38 13.56
C ALA A 91 -51.58 37.21 14.21
N CYS A 92 -51.24 38.03 15.22
CA CYS A 92 -50.01 37.88 15.98
C CYS A 92 -49.96 36.56 16.76
N PHE A 93 -51.08 36.11 17.33
CA PHE A 93 -51.15 34.82 18.00
C PHE A 93 -50.91 33.67 17.01
N ILE A 94 -51.60 33.67 15.88
CA ILE A 94 -51.43 32.66 14.80
C ILE A 94 -49.99 32.66 14.28
N ALA A 95 -49.39 33.83 14.04
CA ALA A 95 -48.01 33.92 13.58
C ALA A 95 -47.03 33.37 14.63
N LYS A 96 -47.22 33.68 15.92
CA LYS A 96 -46.40 33.12 17.00
C LYS A 96 -46.55 31.61 17.11
N THR A 97 -47.78 31.08 17.03
CA THR A 97 -48.00 29.64 17.06
C THR A 97 -47.43 28.96 15.82
N PHE A 98 -47.59 29.54 14.63
CA PHE A 98 -47.06 28.99 13.38
C PHE A 98 -45.53 28.91 13.41
N VAL A 99 -44.85 29.95 13.88
CA VAL A 99 -43.39 29.96 14.07
C VAL A 99 -42.95 28.96 15.15
N ALA A 100 -43.73 28.78 16.21
CA ALA A 100 -43.44 27.80 17.26
C ALA A 100 -43.71 26.35 16.85
N THR A 101 -44.68 26.11 15.96
CA THR A 101 -45.02 24.77 15.40
C THR A 101 -44.18 24.43 14.18
N GLN A 102 -43.56 25.41 13.54
CA GLN A 102 -42.57 25.16 12.50
C GLN A 102 -41.29 24.74 13.23
N ASP A 103 -41.15 23.43 13.41
CA ASP A 103 -40.06 22.76 14.14
C ASP A 103 -38.69 22.99 13.47
N ILE A 104 -38.23 24.24 13.44
CA ILE A 104 -36.95 24.67 12.85
C ILE A 104 -35.79 23.92 13.52
N GLU A 105 -35.93 23.60 14.81
CA GLU A 105 -34.94 22.80 15.54
C GLU A 105 -34.88 21.35 15.06
N THR A 106 -36.02 20.70 14.79
CA THR A 106 -36.03 19.33 14.26
C THR A 106 -35.52 19.31 12.82
N LEU A 107 -35.92 20.29 12.00
CA LEU A 107 -35.42 20.45 10.63
C LEU A 107 -33.91 20.67 10.60
N ASN A 108 -33.37 21.53 11.48
CA ASN A 108 -31.93 21.74 11.60
C ASN A 108 -31.20 20.49 12.10
N SER A 109 -31.80 19.72 13.00
CA SER A 109 -31.24 18.43 13.46
C SER A 109 -31.18 17.43 12.31
N HIS A 110 -32.27 17.28 11.55
CA HIS A 110 -32.33 16.41 10.37
C HIS A 110 -31.34 16.84 9.29
N LEU A 111 -31.21 18.14 9.04
CA LEU A 111 -30.22 18.67 8.09
C LEU A 111 -28.79 18.36 8.52
N LYS A 112 -28.47 18.51 9.81
CA LYS A 112 -27.14 18.16 10.36
C LYS A 112 -26.87 16.66 10.24
N SER A 113 -27.86 15.83 10.56
CA SER A 113 -27.78 14.37 10.43
C SER A 113 -27.55 13.95 8.97
N ALA A 114 -28.38 14.43 8.05
CA ALA A 114 -28.25 14.15 6.62
C ALA A 114 -26.89 14.62 6.06
N LYS A 115 -26.39 15.77 6.51
CA LYS A 115 -25.06 16.27 6.12
C LYS A 115 -23.94 15.36 6.64
N SER A 116 -24.06 14.86 7.87
CA SER A 116 -23.07 13.93 8.44
C SER A 116 -23.07 12.59 7.71
N GLU A 117 -24.25 12.06 7.38
CA GLU A 117 -24.42 10.82 6.63
C GLU A 117 -23.88 10.96 5.20
N ALA A 118 -24.17 12.08 4.52
CA ALA A 118 -23.61 12.37 3.20
C ALA A 118 -22.07 12.45 3.22
N LEU A 119 -21.49 12.99 4.30
CA LEU A 119 -20.04 13.04 4.46
C LEU A 119 -19.46 11.65 4.64
N LEU A 120 -20.07 10.81 5.50
CA LEU A 120 -19.68 9.41 5.68
C LEU A 120 -19.74 8.63 4.37
N LEU A 121 -20.87 8.72 3.65
CA LEU A 121 -21.03 8.08 2.34
C LEU A 121 -20.00 8.57 1.32
N SER A 122 -19.67 9.87 1.32
CA SER A 122 -18.63 10.41 0.44
C SER A 122 -17.25 9.84 0.77
N THR A 123 -16.91 9.72 2.06
CA THR A 123 -15.64 9.11 2.48
C THR A 123 -15.56 7.63 2.15
N GLU A 124 -16.65 6.89 2.35
CA GLU A 124 -16.75 5.48 2.03
C GLU A 124 -16.67 5.25 0.51
N SER A 125 -17.32 6.09 -0.29
CA SER A 125 -17.22 6.06 -1.75
C SER A 125 -15.78 6.23 -2.21
N LYS A 126 -15.07 7.26 -1.71
CA LYS A 126 -13.66 7.50 -2.06
C LYS A 126 -12.76 6.31 -1.69
N PHE A 127 -13.02 5.70 -0.54
CA PHE A 127 -12.30 4.51 -0.11
C PHE A 127 -12.56 3.32 -1.03
N ARG A 128 -13.82 3.05 -1.37
CA ARG A 128 -14.20 2.00 -2.34
C ARG A 128 -13.60 2.26 -3.72
N ASP A 129 -13.61 3.50 -4.20
CA ASP A 129 -13.01 3.87 -5.49
C ASP A 129 -11.51 3.58 -5.50
N SER A 130 -10.80 3.88 -4.42
CA SER A 130 -9.39 3.54 -4.27
C SER A 130 -9.16 2.02 -4.29
N GLN A 131 -10.02 1.24 -3.62
CA GLN A 131 -9.95 -0.23 -3.66
C GLN A 131 -10.22 -0.77 -5.07
N LEU A 132 -11.21 -0.23 -5.78
CA LEU A 132 -11.52 -0.60 -7.16
C LEU A 132 -10.34 -0.31 -8.09
N GLN A 133 -9.68 0.83 -7.94
CA GLN A 133 -8.48 1.14 -8.71
C GLN A 133 -7.36 0.14 -8.44
N LYS A 134 -7.14 -0.21 -7.16
CA LYS A 134 -6.13 -1.22 -6.79
C LYS A 134 -6.45 -2.59 -7.40
N LEU A 135 -7.70 -3.05 -7.28
CA LEU A 135 -8.14 -4.31 -7.89
C LEU A 135 -8.03 -4.29 -9.41
N SER A 136 -8.36 -3.17 -10.06
CA SER A 136 -8.23 -3.02 -11.51
C SER A 136 -6.77 -3.15 -11.96
N LEU A 137 -5.82 -2.57 -11.21
CA LEU A 137 -4.39 -2.74 -11.48
C LEU A 137 -3.95 -4.19 -11.27
N GLU A 138 -4.40 -4.85 -10.21
CA GLU A 138 -4.08 -6.25 -9.94
C GLU A 138 -4.60 -7.18 -11.06
N VAL A 139 -5.83 -6.97 -11.52
CA VAL A 139 -6.41 -7.70 -12.65
C VAL A 139 -5.55 -7.53 -13.90
N LYS A 140 -5.17 -6.30 -14.24
CA LYS A 140 -4.31 -6.02 -15.40
C LYS A 140 -2.95 -6.75 -15.31
N VAL A 141 -2.32 -6.74 -14.14
CA VAL A 141 -1.07 -7.46 -13.90
C VAL A 141 -1.25 -8.98 -14.05
N LEU A 142 -2.37 -9.52 -13.58
CA LEU A 142 -2.68 -10.94 -13.73
C LEU A 142 -2.94 -11.32 -15.20
N GLU A 143 -3.64 -10.47 -15.95
CA GLU A 143 -3.86 -10.64 -17.39
C GLU A 143 -2.52 -10.68 -18.15
N ASP A 144 -1.60 -9.75 -17.85
CA ASP A 144 -0.27 -9.71 -18.46
C ASP A 144 0.55 -10.98 -18.13
N LYS A 145 0.45 -11.48 -16.88
CA LYS A 145 1.08 -12.75 -16.48
C LYS A 145 0.49 -13.94 -17.21
N ILE A 146 -0.83 -14.00 -17.37
CA ILE A 146 -1.52 -15.07 -18.11
C ILE A 146 -1.08 -15.04 -19.57
N LEU A 147 -0.99 -13.86 -20.18
CA LEU A 147 -0.52 -13.71 -21.56
C LEU A 147 0.93 -14.19 -21.74
N CYS A 148 1.81 -13.83 -20.81
CA CYS A 148 3.19 -14.30 -20.79
C CYS A 148 3.25 -15.84 -20.72
N LEU A 149 2.47 -16.45 -19.81
CA LEU A 149 2.42 -17.90 -19.64
C LEU A 149 1.87 -18.60 -20.89
N ARG A 150 0.81 -18.08 -21.50
CA ARG A 150 0.26 -18.63 -22.75
C ARG A 150 1.31 -18.62 -23.86
N THR A 151 1.98 -17.50 -24.05
CA THR A 151 3.05 -17.34 -25.05
C THR A 151 4.21 -18.30 -24.77
N PHE A 152 4.59 -18.48 -23.51
CA PHE A 152 5.65 -19.40 -23.11
C PHE A 152 5.27 -20.86 -23.43
N ILE A 153 4.05 -21.28 -23.08
CA ILE A 153 3.54 -22.62 -23.36
C ILE A 153 3.50 -22.88 -24.87
N GLU A 154 3.00 -21.94 -25.67
CA GLU A 154 2.93 -22.07 -27.13
C GLU A 154 4.32 -22.20 -27.76
N LYS A 155 5.29 -21.40 -27.30
CA LYS A 155 6.68 -21.51 -27.75
C LYS A 155 7.28 -22.86 -27.36
N GLY A 156 7.07 -23.30 -26.12
CA GLY A 156 7.50 -24.60 -25.63
C GLY A 156 6.91 -25.76 -26.45
N TYR A 157 5.62 -25.68 -26.77
CA TYR A 157 4.95 -26.70 -27.58
C TYR A 157 5.49 -26.74 -29.01
N ARG A 158 5.69 -25.59 -29.66
CA ARG A 158 6.33 -25.52 -30.98
C ARG A 158 7.73 -26.12 -30.98
N GLN A 159 8.51 -25.88 -29.93
CA GLN A 159 9.83 -26.47 -29.78
C GLN A 159 9.75 -27.98 -29.57
N LEU A 160 8.82 -28.46 -28.74
CA LEU A 160 8.60 -29.88 -28.50
C LEU A 160 8.26 -30.63 -29.79
N GLN A 161 7.35 -30.10 -30.61
CA GLN A 161 7.02 -30.71 -31.90
C GLN A 161 8.20 -30.75 -32.86
N LYS A 162 9.07 -29.72 -32.86
CA LYS A 162 10.32 -29.73 -33.63
C LYS A 162 11.27 -30.83 -33.15
N ILE A 163 11.45 -31.01 -31.85
CA ILE A 163 12.33 -32.06 -31.29
C ILE A 163 11.80 -33.45 -31.65
N ARG A 164 10.47 -33.62 -31.66
CA ARG A 164 9.81 -34.90 -31.95
C ARG A 164 9.56 -35.13 -33.46
N ASN A 165 9.89 -34.16 -34.31
CA ASN A 165 9.54 -34.16 -35.74
C ASN A 165 8.06 -34.44 -36.00
N GLU A 166 7.19 -33.89 -35.15
CA GLU A 166 5.73 -34.01 -35.29
C GLU A 166 5.13 -32.74 -35.91
N PRO A 167 4.02 -32.85 -36.66
CA PRO A 167 3.32 -31.68 -37.16
C PRO A 167 2.77 -30.83 -36.00
N LEU A 168 2.64 -29.53 -36.26
CA LEU A 168 2.05 -28.60 -35.30
C LEU A 168 0.52 -28.71 -35.38
N GLU A 169 -0.08 -29.26 -34.32
CA GLU A 169 -1.54 -29.31 -34.20
C GLU A 169 -2.08 -28.01 -33.59
N GLU A 170 -3.20 -27.52 -34.12
CA GLU A 170 -3.95 -26.42 -33.53
C GLU A 170 -4.81 -26.92 -32.37
N ILE A 171 -4.21 -26.96 -31.18
CA ILE A 171 -4.85 -27.36 -29.93
C ILE A 171 -4.79 -26.23 -28.90
N SER A 172 -5.72 -26.25 -27.94
CA SER A 172 -5.79 -25.24 -26.89
C SER A 172 -4.51 -25.21 -26.03
N VAL A 173 -4.15 -24.04 -25.49
CA VAL A 173 -2.93 -23.85 -24.67
C VAL A 173 -2.88 -24.81 -23.48
N SER A 174 -4.02 -25.11 -22.85
CA SER A 174 -4.09 -26.09 -21.77
C SER A 174 -3.70 -27.49 -22.26
N MET A 175 -4.14 -27.88 -23.45
CA MET A 175 -3.79 -29.17 -24.04
C MET A 175 -2.32 -29.21 -24.49
N GLN A 176 -1.80 -28.09 -25.01
CA GLN A 176 -0.36 -27.94 -25.30
C GLN A 176 0.48 -28.17 -24.05
N LEU A 177 0.13 -27.53 -22.93
CA LEU A 177 0.80 -27.73 -21.65
C LEU A 177 0.74 -29.19 -21.17
N LYS A 178 -0.42 -29.84 -21.28
CA LYS A 178 -0.55 -31.27 -20.96
C LYS A 178 0.39 -32.13 -21.79
N LYS A 179 0.46 -31.92 -23.11
CA LYS A 179 1.40 -32.63 -23.98
C LYS A 179 2.86 -32.40 -23.57
N ILE A 180 3.23 -31.15 -23.25
CA ILE A 180 4.58 -30.82 -22.74
C ILE A 180 4.89 -31.60 -21.47
N ILE A 181 4.01 -31.55 -20.46
CA ILE A 181 4.23 -32.23 -19.17
C ILE A 181 4.40 -33.74 -19.36
N ILE A 182 3.53 -34.36 -20.16
CA ILE A 182 3.61 -35.80 -20.44
C ILE A 182 4.94 -36.14 -21.13
N CYS A 183 5.35 -35.36 -22.14
CA CYS A 183 6.60 -35.62 -22.84
C CYS A 183 7.83 -35.43 -21.94
N CYS A 184 7.83 -34.40 -21.08
CA CYS A 184 8.89 -34.22 -20.09
C CYS A 184 8.96 -35.38 -19.10
N GLY A 185 7.80 -35.88 -18.65
CA GLY A 185 7.72 -37.05 -17.77
C GLY A 185 8.25 -38.32 -18.44
N GLN A 186 7.89 -38.55 -19.70
CA GLN A 186 8.41 -39.66 -20.50
C GLN A 186 9.94 -39.57 -20.67
N TYR A 187 10.44 -38.39 -21.06
CA TYR A 187 11.87 -38.16 -21.20
C TYR A 187 12.63 -38.43 -19.90
N TYR A 188 12.09 -38.00 -18.77
CA TYR A 188 12.70 -38.26 -17.47
C TYR A 188 12.73 -39.76 -17.14
N ALA A 189 11.63 -40.47 -17.38
CA ALA A 189 11.58 -41.92 -17.18
C ALA A 189 12.59 -42.65 -18.07
N ASP A 190 12.65 -42.30 -19.36
CA ASP A 190 13.60 -42.88 -20.32
C ASP A 190 15.05 -42.61 -19.91
N PHE A 191 15.36 -41.39 -19.46
CA PHE A 191 16.67 -41.04 -18.92
C PHE A 191 17.04 -41.90 -17.71
N THR A 192 16.13 -42.07 -16.74
CA THR A 192 16.41 -42.89 -15.55
C THR A 192 16.63 -44.36 -15.89
N ASN A 193 15.85 -44.89 -16.85
CA ASN A 193 16.00 -46.27 -17.32
C ASN A 193 17.32 -46.50 -18.04
N GLU A 194 17.70 -45.61 -18.96
CA GLU A 194 18.97 -45.73 -19.69
C GLU A 194 20.15 -45.52 -18.74
N HIS A 195 20.06 -44.60 -17.78
CA HIS A 195 21.09 -44.41 -16.76
C HIS A 195 21.30 -45.68 -15.92
N ALA A 196 20.21 -46.32 -15.43
CA ALA A 196 20.30 -47.57 -14.68
C ALA A 196 20.96 -48.69 -15.50
N LYS A 197 20.64 -48.78 -16.79
CA LYS A 197 21.25 -49.73 -17.72
C LYS A 197 22.73 -49.45 -17.96
N CYS A 198 23.13 -48.18 -18.13
CA CYS A 198 24.54 -47.79 -18.23
C CYS A 198 25.33 -48.22 -16.99
N VAL A 199 24.81 -47.97 -15.78
CA VAL A 199 25.45 -48.39 -14.53
C VAL A 199 25.65 -49.91 -14.48
N GLN A 200 24.64 -50.70 -14.88
CA GLN A 200 24.78 -52.16 -14.94
C GLN A 200 25.83 -52.62 -15.95
N LEU A 201 25.89 -51.98 -17.11
CA LEU A 201 26.89 -52.28 -18.15
C LEU A 201 28.30 -51.90 -17.69
N GLU A 202 28.47 -50.78 -17.00
CA GLU A 202 29.74 -50.36 -16.42
C GLU A 202 30.24 -51.35 -15.36
N GLN A 203 29.35 -51.82 -14.47
CA GLN A 203 29.68 -52.86 -13.49
C GLN A 203 30.12 -54.16 -14.18
N LYS A 204 29.37 -54.60 -15.19
CA LYS A 204 29.72 -55.81 -15.96
C LYS A 204 31.05 -55.64 -16.70
N ASN A 205 31.31 -54.47 -17.28
CA ASN A 205 32.56 -54.18 -17.98
C ASN A 205 33.75 -54.15 -17.03
N SER A 206 33.59 -53.56 -15.84
CA SER A 206 34.59 -53.58 -14.78
C SER A 206 34.90 -55.00 -14.31
N TYR A 207 33.87 -55.83 -14.09
CA TYR A 207 34.04 -57.25 -13.75
C TYR A 207 34.83 -58.01 -14.83
N LEU A 208 34.46 -57.83 -16.11
CA LEU A 208 35.15 -58.49 -17.23
C LEU A 208 36.60 -58.00 -17.37
N SER A 209 36.85 -56.71 -17.21
CA SER A 209 38.19 -56.12 -17.23
C SER A 209 39.08 -56.71 -16.13
N ASN A 210 38.55 -56.83 -14.90
CA ASN A 210 39.26 -57.48 -13.81
C ASN A 210 39.55 -58.96 -14.12
N LYS A 211 38.58 -59.68 -14.71
CA LYS A 211 38.77 -61.08 -15.09
C LYS A 211 39.84 -61.26 -16.17
N ILE A 212 39.89 -60.36 -17.15
CA ILE A 212 40.95 -60.33 -18.18
C ILE A 212 42.30 -60.10 -17.52
N SER A 213 42.43 -59.10 -16.64
CA SER A 213 43.67 -58.83 -15.93
C SER A 213 44.17 -60.03 -15.12
N VAL A 214 43.27 -60.76 -14.46
CA VAL A 214 43.62 -62.02 -13.75
C VAL A 214 44.12 -63.09 -14.73
N LEU A 215 43.46 -63.26 -15.87
CA LEU A 215 43.88 -64.23 -16.88
C LEU A 215 45.22 -63.86 -17.51
N GLU A 216 45.48 -62.57 -17.75
CA GLU A 216 46.77 -62.06 -18.23
C GLU A 216 47.89 -62.35 -17.24
N ASN A 217 47.65 -62.11 -15.94
CA ASN A 217 48.61 -62.44 -14.88
C ASN A 217 48.88 -63.95 -14.80
N ASN A 218 47.83 -64.77 -14.88
CA ASN A 218 47.97 -66.22 -14.87
C ASN A 218 48.74 -66.72 -16.11
N LEU A 219 48.48 -66.16 -17.28
CA LEU A 219 49.21 -66.47 -18.51
C LEU A 219 50.69 -66.10 -18.38
N ALA A 220 51.00 -64.94 -17.80
CA ALA A 220 52.37 -64.51 -17.55
C ALA A 220 53.09 -65.49 -16.60
N ALA A 221 52.44 -65.92 -15.52
CA ALA A 221 52.99 -66.90 -14.58
C ALA A 221 53.27 -68.25 -15.26
N VAL A 222 52.30 -68.80 -16.03
CA VAL A 222 52.48 -70.05 -16.77
C VAL A 222 53.61 -69.94 -17.80
N LYS A 223 53.76 -68.78 -18.45
CA LYS A 223 54.85 -68.52 -19.38
C LYS A 223 56.21 -68.54 -18.68
N GLU A 224 56.32 -67.92 -17.51
CA GLU A 224 57.54 -67.92 -16.69
C GLU A 224 57.91 -69.34 -16.21
N GLU A 225 56.93 -70.14 -15.78
CA GLU A 225 57.12 -71.54 -15.43
C GLU A 225 57.62 -72.37 -16.64
N LEU A 226 57.03 -72.15 -17.82
CA LEU A 226 57.44 -72.83 -19.05
C LEU A 226 58.87 -72.46 -19.47
N ASP A 227 59.23 -71.19 -19.40
CA ASP A 227 60.58 -70.71 -19.72
C ASP A 227 61.61 -71.27 -18.73
N SER A 228 61.26 -71.33 -17.45
CA SER A 228 62.06 -72.00 -16.41
C SER A 228 62.28 -73.48 -16.75
N LEU A 229 61.23 -74.22 -17.10
CA LEU A 229 61.33 -75.64 -17.49
C LEU A 229 62.18 -75.83 -18.76
N ARG A 230 62.05 -74.95 -19.76
CA ARG A 230 62.88 -74.96 -20.97
C ARG A 230 64.35 -74.72 -20.63
N TRP A 231 64.63 -73.80 -19.71
CA TRP A 231 65.98 -73.56 -19.21
C TRP A 231 66.55 -74.80 -18.52
N TYR A 232 65.79 -75.43 -17.61
CA TYR A 232 66.20 -76.67 -16.94
C TYR A 232 66.47 -77.81 -17.93
N LYS A 233 65.60 -78.00 -18.93
CA LYS A 233 65.78 -79.01 -19.99
C LYS A 233 67.04 -78.77 -20.81
N THR A 234 67.29 -77.52 -21.21
CA THR A 234 68.48 -77.13 -22.00
C THR A 234 69.75 -77.32 -21.19
N ARG A 235 69.74 -76.94 -19.90
CA ARG A 235 70.86 -77.16 -18.98
C ARG A 235 71.14 -78.65 -18.78
N SER A 236 70.10 -79.46 -18.56
CA SER A 236 70.24 -80.92 -18.42
C SER A 236 70.83 -81.57 -19.67
N GLN A 237 70.41 -81.16 -20.87
CA GLN A 237 71.00 -81.65 -22.12
C GLN A 237 72.47 -81.25 -22.28
N LYS A 238 72.84 -80.01 -21.96
CA LYS A 238 74.24 -79.56 -21.99
C LYS A 238 75.10 -80.35 -21.00
N VAL A 239 74.62 -80.57 -19.78
CA VAL A 239 75.34 -81.39 -18.77
C VAL A 239 75.53 -82.82 -19.28
N LYS A 240 74.50 -83.46 -19.86
CA LYS A 240 74.61 -84.81 -20.44
C LYS A 240 75.59 -84.90 -21.62
N GLN A 241 75.68 -83.86 -22.45
CA GLN A 241 76.68 -83.77 -23.52
C GLN A 241 78.11 -83.60 -22.97
N LEU A 242 78.29 -82.82 -21.91
CA LEU A 242 79.57 -82.73 -21.19
C LEU A 242 79.95 -84.05 -20.52
N SER A 243 78.99 -84.82 -20.01
CA SER A 243 79.24 -86.15 -19.41
C SER A 243 79.61 -87.23 -20.43
N THR A 244 79.29 -87.05 -21.71
CA THR A 244 79.66 -87.99 -22.80
C THR A 244 81.01 -87.66 -23.45
N LEU A 245 81.62 -86.54 -23.10
CA LEU A 245 82.98 -86.14 -23.49
C LEU A 245 83.94 -86.29 -22.30
N GLN A 246 84.13 -87.52 -21.81
CA GLN A 246 85.29 -87.83 -20.96
C GLN A 246 86.46 -88.28 -21.87
N PRO A 247 87.61 -87.58 -21.87
CA PRO A 247 88.80 -88.07 -22.54
C PRO A 247 89.40 -89.21 -21.71
N LYS A 248 89.52 -90.39 -22.32
CA LYS A 248 90.37 -91.47 -21.84
C LYS A 248 91.83 -91.08 -22.05
N SER A 249 92.60 -90.89 -20.98
CA SER A 249 93.99 -91.33 -20.91
C SER A 249 94.52 -91.31 -19.49
N ASN A 250 95.04 -92.46 -19.08
CA ASN A 250 95.63 -92.79 -17.79
C ASN A 250 97.12 -92.42 -17.72
N VAL A 251 97.53 -91.95 -16.53
CA VAL A 251 98.75 -92.31 -15.78
C VAL A 251 100.13 -91.86 -16.28
N LYS A 252 100.82 -91.02 -15.47
CA LYS A 252 102.07 -91.40 -14.76
C LYS A 252 102.45 -90.38 -13.68
N LEU A 253 102.70 -90.91 -12.48
CA LEU A 253 103.36 -90.27 -11.34
C LEU A 253 104.88 -90.20 -11.58
N THR A 254 105.51 -89.08 -11.19
CA THR A 254 106.84 -89.05 -10.54
C THR A 254 106.94 -87.79 -9.68
N ASP A 255 107.44 -87.98 -8.46
CA ASP A 255 107.65 -87.01 -7.38
C ASP A 255 108.65 -85.90 -7.70
N SER A 256 108.41 -84.71 -7.14
CA SER A 256 109.46 -83.94 -6.43
C SER A 256 108.82 -82.82 -5.61
N ASP A 257 109.30 -82.70 -4.38
CA ASP A 257 108.99 -81.68 -3.37
C ASP A 257 108.99 -80.24 -3.91
N ASP A 258 108.06 -79.41 -3.41
CA ASP A 258 108.42 -78.14 -2.77
C ASP A 258 107.19 -77.42 -2.20
N ASN A 259 107.36 -76.93 -0.97
CA ASN A 259 106.46 -76.04 -0.26
C ASN A 259 106.19 -74.76 -1.07
N ASN A 260 104.92 -74.40 -1.26
CA ASN A 260 104.44 -73.05 -0.90
C ASN A 260 102.95 -72.87 -1.15
N THR A 261 102.24 -72.58 -0.06
CA THR A 261 101.09 -71.69 0.03
C THR A 261 101.21 -70.52 -0.96
N MET A 262 100.27 -70.38 -1.89
CA MET A 262 99.98 -69.12 -2.58
C MET A 262 98.50 -69.08 -2.98
N ASN A 263 97.73 -68.32 -2.18
CA ASN A 263 96.70 -67.36 -2.60
C ASN A 263 95.82 -67.77 -3.80
N LEU A 264 94.52 -68.07 -3.66
CA LEU A 264 93.49 -67.22 -3.07
C LEU A 264 93.87 -65.74 -3.02
N ASP A 265 93.75 -65.05 -4.16
CA ASP A 265 93.03 -63.78 -4.25
C ASP A 265 93.20 -63.12 -5.62
N LEU A 266 92.29 -62.17 -5.87
CA LEU A 266 92.33 -61.03 -6.80
C LEU A 266 91.54 -61.27 -8.11
N TYR A 267 90.40 -60.62 -8.39
CA TYR A 267 89.81 -59.34 -7.93
C TYR A 267 88.27 -59.50 -7.87
N ARG A 268 87.55 -59.11 -6.81
CA ARG A 268 87.39 -57.79 -6.14
C ARG A 268 86.44 -56.86 -6.89
N ASN A 269 85.25 -56.74 -6.29
CA ASN A 269 84.38 -55.58 -6.08
C ASN A 269 84.05 -54.67 -7.27
N ASP A 270 82.74 -54.50 -7.49
CA ASP A 270 82.09 -53.24 -7.10
C ASP A 270 80.69 -53.54 -6.57
N LEU A 271 80.54 -53.36 -5.27
CA LEU A 271 79.29 -53.21 -4.55
C LEU A 271 79.38 -51.81 -3.97
N ASP A 272 78.64 -50.86 -4.53
CA ASP A 272 78.43 -49.58 -3.87
C ASP A 272 77.21 -49.73 -2.97
N MET A 273 77.48 -49.54 -1.67
CA MET A 273 76.59 -49.77 -0.55
C MET A 273 76.31 -48.39 0.07
N THR A 274 75.04 -48.01 0.13
CA THR A 274 74.52 -47.19 1.23
C THR A 274 73.23 -47.87 1.67
N ASN A 275 73.26 -48.81 2.61
CA ASN A 275 73.48 -48.69 4.05
C ASN A 275 72.27 -48.05 4.76
N SER A 276 71.39 -48.90 5.28
CA SER A 276 71.21 -49.02 6.73
C SER A 276 70.49 -50.33 7.07
N ASN A 277 71.27 -51.32 7.53
CA ASN A 277 71.17 -52.10 8.78
C ASN A 277 69.78 -52.29 9.41
N HIS A 278 69.42 -53.41 10.04
CA HIS A 278 69.99 -54.74 10.28
C HIS A 278 68.79 -55.53 10.85
N GLU A 279 68.46 -56.69 10.27
CA GLU A 279 68.59 -58.02 10.91
C GLU A 279 68.05 -58.17 12.33
N GLU A 280 67.04 -59.04 12.47
CA GLU A 280 67.07 -60.28 13.28
C GLU A 280 65.68 -60.63 13.80
N SER A 281 65.02 -61.60 13.17
CA SER A 281 64.40 -62.74 13.86
C SER A 281 63.58 -63.58 12.89
N ILE A 282 64.24 -64.60 12.34
CA ILE A 282 63.57 -65.85 12.00
C ILE A 282 63.02 -66.42 13.33
N LYS A 283 61.70 -66.63 13.38
CA LYS A 283 60.84 -67.11 14.49
C LYS A 283 60.09 -66.01 15.28
N ARG A 284 58.94 -65.60 14.72
CA ARG A 284 57.67 -65.51 15.48
C ARG A 284 56.48 -65.31 14.53
N GLU A 285 55.47 -66.15 14.78
CA GLU A 285 54.04 -65.87 14.63
C GLU A 285 53.41 -65.76 13.23
N LEU A 286 52.43 -66.65 13.01
CA LEU A 286 51.25 -66.38 12.20
C LEU A 286 50.75 -64.95 12.47
N SER A 287 50.90 -64.02 11.52
CA SER A 287 49.98 -62.88 11.35
C SER A 287 50.46 -61.95 10.23
N VAL A 288 50.22 -62.34 8.97
CA VAL A 288 50.00 -61.31 7.94
C VAL A 288 48.57 -60.80 8.15
N SER A 289 48.41 -59.99 9.20
CA SER A 289 47.28 -59.09 9.35
C SER A 289 47.40 -58.07 8.22
N CYS A 290 46.78 -58.38 7.09
CA CYS A 290 46.25 -57.34 6.23
C CYS A 290 45.32 -56.52 7.14
N LYS A 291 45.82 -55.41 7.68
CA LYS A 291 44.96 -54.42 8.31
C LYS A 291 44.10 -53.86 7.19
N THR A 292 43.00 -54.55 6.91
CA THR A 292 41.86 -53.99 6.22
C THR A 292 41.52 -52.72 6.99
N ASP A 293 41.81 -51.57 6.40
CA ASP A 293 41.40 -50.30 6.96
C ASP A 293 39.88 -50.21 6.87
N LEU A 294 39.24 -50.84 7.84
CA LEU A 294 37.80 -50.91 8.01
C LEU A 294 37.24 -49.56 8.46
N THR A 295 38.08 -48.54 8.69
CA THR A 295 37.62 -47.21 9.13
C THR A 295 36.62 -46.63 8.14
N THR A 296 36.86 -46.81 6.84
CA THR A 296 35.93 -46.39 5.77
C THR A 296 34.65 -47.22 5.78
N HIS A 297 34.74 -48.54 5.99
CA HIS A 297 33.60 -49.44 6.12
C HIS A 297 32.75 -49.13 7.36
N PHE A 298 33.37 -48.86 8.52
CA PHE A 298 32.68 -48.48 9.74
C PHE A 298 32.07 -47.08 9.65
N ALA A 299 32.71 -46.14 8.96
CA ALA A 299 32.12 -44.84 8.66
C ALA A 299 30.88 -44.97 7.77
N LEU A 300 30.93 -45.83 6.74
CA LEU A 300 29.80 -46.14 5.87
C LEU A 300 28.66 -46.80 6.65
N VAL A 301 28.97 -47.82 7.47
CA VAL A 301 27.97 -48.51 8.31
C VAL A 301 27.33 -47.55 9.31
N LYS A 302 28.13 -46.70 9.96
CA LYS A 302 27.62 -45.68 10.89
C LYS A 302 26.71 -44.67 10.18
N LYS A 303 27.07 -44.25 8.96
CA LYS A 303 26.24 -43.37 8.15
C LYS A 303 24.92 -44.05 7.74
N LEU A 304 24.98 -45.29 7.27
CA LEU A 304 23.79 -46.08 6.94
C LEU A 304 22.86 -46.28 8.13
N MET A 305 23.40 -46.52 9.32
CA MET A 305 22.58 -46.63 10.54
C MET A 305 21.91 -45.31 10.89
N ILE A 306 22.60 -44.18 10.73
CA ILE A 306 22.03 -42.84 10.94
C ILE A 306 20.92 -42.56 9.92
N ASP A 307 21.18 -42.84 8.65
CA ASP A 307 20.23 -42.61 7.55
C ASP A 307 18.97 -43.48 7.73
N GLN A 308 19.13 -44.76 8.12
CA GLN A 308 18.01 -45.65 8.45
C GLN A 308 17.19 -45.16 9.64
N ASN A 309 17.85 -44.64 10.67
CA ASN A 309 17.17 -44.12 11.85
C ASN A 309 16.44 -42.80 11.56
N SER A 310 17.00 -41.96 10.68
CA SER A 310 16.31 -40.77 10.17
C SER A 310 15.07 -41.15 9.39
N MET A 311 15.18 -42.11 8.45
CA MET A 311 14.05 -42.58 7.66
C MET A 311 12.94 -43.19 8.53
N LEU A 312 13.29 -43.94 9.58
CA LEU A 312 12.31 -44.49 10.52
C LEU A 312 11.60 -43.38 11.31
N ASN A 313 12.30 -42.33 11.71
CA ASN A 313 11.68 -41.17 12.35
C ASN A 313 10.77 -40.41 11.39
N ASP A 314 11.19 -40.22 10.15
CA ASP A 314 10.38 -39.55 9.12
C ASP A 314 9.10 -40.36 8.81
N LEU A 315 9.20 -41.67 8.72
CA LEU A 315 8.06 -42.57 8.56
C LEU A 315 7.14 -42.56 9.78
N ARG A 316 7.71 -42.44 11.00
CA ARG A 316 6.92 -42.33 12.23
C ARG A 316 6.18 -41.00 12.29
N ASN A 317 6.84 -39.89 11.97
CA ASN A 317 6.22 -38.57 11.88
C ASN A 317 5.11 -38.55 10.82
N LEU A 318 5.34 -39.19 9.67
CA LEU A 318 4.31 -39.33 8.62
C LEU A 318 3.14 -40.21 9.09
N SER A 319 3.41 -41.27 9.85
CA SER A 319 2.38 -42.12 10.45
C SER A 319 1.56 -41.36 11.50
N ASP A 320 2.19 -40.53 12.32
CA ASP A 320 1.53 -39.72 13.33
C ASP A 320 0.70 -38.60 12.67
N GLU A 321 1.15 -38.03 11.55
CA GLU A 321 0.39 -37.07 10.72
C GLU A 321 -0.81 -37.71 10.01
N LEU A 322 -0.75 -38.99 9.66
CA LEU A 322 -1.83 -39.75 9.00
C LEU A 322 -2.85 -40.36 9.99
N GLN A 323 -2.58 -40.33 11.29
CA GLN A 323 -3.48 -40.82 12.35
C GLN A 323 -4.33 -39.72 13.01
N LEU A 324 -4.41 -38.53 12.38
CA LEU A 324 -5.42 -37.48 12.63
C LEU A 324 -6.60 -37.57 11.65
#